data_AF-A0A4S9L3V4-F1
#
_entry.id   AF-A0A4S9L3V4-F1
#
_cell.length_a   1.000
_cell.length_b   1.000
_cell.length_c   1.000
_cell.angle_alpha   90.00
_cell.angle_beta   90.00
_cell.angle_gamma   90.00
#
_symmetry.space_group_name_H-M   'P 1'
#
loop_
_entity.id
_entity.type
_entity.pdbx_description
1 polymer ?
#
loop_
_entity_poly.entity_id
_entity_poly.type
_entity_poly.pdbx_seq_one_letter_code
_entity_poly.pdbx_strand_id
1 'polypeptide(L)'
;MRSQSEQPFRFLDLPPEIRNMIYQFSFKVPRVVEDSHTWKCKCFFTAECNDHRKVMQLQWSSPLFAAVNKSIRQEAISLYYATKDFNWHWNPMSVLCEPDEYPLTRSLRYLDYALDFVASQNTQVKSITIESSKTSWDNPTDTMVDITNSVRFLAPFSRNLKETERAHPALHKIHFADESSLAYRLFDHAGSIAPSVLNDETELDKTMRAWLSKYPGASELNSTIKRREEAKKEEIRLRAAIIEWEEAKRLQTIRMQEQRRQETIRMQGQKRQETIRMHEQEQHRIKMERRWRAKERRIKKSVLVPNRPRVKRS
;
A
#
# COMPACT_ATOMS: atom_id res chain seq x y z
N MET A 1 32.10 -36.64 59.09
CA MET A 1 32.28 -35.31 58.46
C MET A 1 31.27 -35.20 57.34
N ARG A 2 30.22 -34.39 57.50
CA ARG A 2 29.25 -34.14 56.42
C ARG A 2 29.90 -33.13 55.46
N SER A 3 30.05 -33.51 54.20
CA SER A 3 30.43 -32.57 53.14
C SER A 3 29.41 -31.42 53.15
N GLN A 4 29.89 -30.19 53.36
CA GLN A 4 29.11 -29.03 53.02
C GLN A 4 28.90 -29.10 51.51
N SER A 5 27.68 -29.43 51.09
CA SER A 5 27.27 -29.20 49.71
C SER A 5 27.44 -27.72 49.46
N GLU A 6 28.42 -27.33 48.63
CA GLU A 6 28.60 -25.96 48.18
C GLU A 6 27.23 -25.42 47.74
N GLN A 7 26.76 -24.34 48.38
CA GLN A 7 25.55 -23.70 47.93
C GLN A 7 25.72 -23.34 46.45
N PRO A 8 24.71 -23.56 45.60
CA PRO A 8 24.82 -23.22 44.19
C PRO A 8 25.12 -21.74 44.05
N PHE A 9 26.21 -21.45 43.37
CA PHE A 9 26.67 -20.11 43.07
C PHE A 9 25.57 -19.30 42.37
N ARG A 10 25.20 -18.12 42.90
CA ARG A 10 24.17 -17.27 42.29
C ARG A 10 24.84 -16.18 41.46
N PHE A 11 24.35 -16.00 40.23
CA PHE A 11 24.88 -15.00 39.31
C PHE A 11 24.87 -13.57 39.89
N LEU A 12 23.84 -13.19 40.65
CA LEU A 12 23.73 -11.85 41.25
C LEU A 12 24.66 -11.64 42.46
N ASP A 13 25.28 -12.69 42.98
CA ASP A 13 26.26 -12.60 44.07
C ASP A 13 27.67 -12.28 43.52
N LEU A 14 27.87 -12.36 42.20
CA LEU A 14 29.10 -11.88 41.55
C LEU A 14 29.28 -10.37 41.75
N PRO A 15 30.50 -9.84 41.85
CA PRO A 15 30.74 -8.40 41.73
C PRO A 15 30.20 -7.84 40.40
N PRO A 16 29.68 -6.59 40.38
CA PRO A 16 29.15 -5.96 39.16
C PRO A 16 30.14 -5.98 37.99
N GLU A 17 31.43 -5.86 38.25
CA GLU A 17 32.49 -5.88 37.23
C GLU A 17 32.52 -7.22 36.50
N ILE A 18 32.41 -8.33 37.24
CA ILE A 18 32.39 -9.68 36.66
C ILE A 18 31.09 -9.92 35.91
N ARG A 19 29.94 -9.46 36.44
CA ARG A 19 28.65 -9.52 35.73
C ARG A 19 28.71 -8.75 34.41
N ASN A 20 29.27 -7.54 34.42
CA ASN A 20 29.47 -6.71 33.23
C ASN A 20 30.35 -7.39 32.18
N MET A 21 31.44 -8.05 32.60
CA MET A 21 32.27 -8.84 31.69
C MET A 21 31.50 -9.99 31.05
N ILE A 22 30.69 -10.72 31.83
CA ILE A 22 29.85 -11.81 31.32
C ILE A 22 28.80 -11.30 30.32
N TYR A 23 28.11 -10.20 30.67
CA TYR A 23 27.17 -9.54 29.77
C TYR A 23 27.84 -9.12 28.47
N GLN A 24 28.95 -8.38 28.53
CA GLN A 24 29.69 -7.95 27.35
C GLN A 24 30.18 -9.11 26.50
N PHE A 25 30.62 -10.22 27.10
CA PHE A 25 30.96 -11.43 26.37
C PHE A 25 29.75 -11.98 25.61
N SER A 26 28.58 -12.03 26.23
CA SER A 26 27.36 -12.47 25.58
C SER A 26 26.89 -11.56 24.44
N PHE A 27 27.20 -10.27 24.53
CA PHE A 27 26.86 -9.30 23.49
C PHE A 27 27.75 -9.45 22.26
N LYS A 28 28.94 -10.08 22.38
CA LYS A 28 29.88 -10.31 21.27
C LYS A 28 29.48 -11.45 20.36
N VAL A 29 28.59 -12.35 20.79
CA VAL A 29 28.07 -13.41 19.91
C VAL A 29 27.25 -12.72 18.81
N PRO A 30 27.67 -12.80 17.54
CA PRO A 30 27.00 -12.06 16.50
C PRO A 30 25.59 -12.63 16.32
N ARG A 31 24.58 -11.81 16.57
CA ARG A 31 23.30 -11.93 15.86
C ARG A 31 23.46 -11.36 14.44
N VAL A 32 24.58 -11.69 13.77
CA VAL A 32 25.07 -11.07 12.53
C VAL A 32 25.60 -12.17 11.62
N VAL A 33 25.06 -12.23 10.41
CA VAL A 33 25.61 -13.01 9.28
C VAL A 33 26.93 -12.34 8.87
N GLU A 34 27.96 -13.14 8.61
CA GLU A 34 29.31 -12.68 8.27
C GLU A 34 29.32 -11.55 7.24
N ASP A 35 29.98 -10.47 7.63
CA ASP A 35 30.28 -9.30 6.81
C ASP A 35 31.34 -9.69 5.77
N SER A 36 30.92 -10.31 4.67
CA SER A 36 31.80 -10.48 3.51
C SER A 36 31.60 -9.30 2.58
N HIS A 37 32.52 -8.34 2.67
CA HIS A 37 32.65 -7.14 1.83
C HIS A 37 32.77 -7.40 0.31
N THR A 38 32.54 -8.63 -0.15
CA THR A 38 32.63 -9.08 -1.55
C THR A 38 31.37 -9.80 -2.04
N TRP A 39 30.31 -9.87 -1.25
CA TRP A 39 29.12 -10.64 -1.62
C TRP A 39 28.19 -9.86 -2.55
N LYS A 40 28.23 -10.18 -3.84
CA LYS A 40 27.17 -9.81 -4.79
C LYS A 40 26.06 -10.85 -4.64
N CYS A 41 24.94 -10.50 -3.98
CA CYS A 41 23.75 -11.36 -3.99
C CYS A 41 23.38 -11.68 -5.45
N LYS A 42 23.33 -12.98 -5.78
CA LYS A 42 22.88 -13.49 -7.08
C LYS A 42 21.49 -14.12 -6.95
N CYS A 43 20.61 -13.46 -6.22
CA CYS A 43 19.40 -14.09 -5.72
C CYS A 43 18.19 -13.41 -6.35
N PHE A 44 17.60 -14.01 -7.39
CA PHE A 44 16.47 -13.43 -8.13
C PHE A 44 15.20 -13.25 -7.28
N PHE A 45 14.97 -14.02 -6.19
CA PHE A 45 13.81 -13.92 -5.28
C PHE A 45 13.97 -14.76 -3.97
N THR A 46 14.98 -14.54 -3.10
CA THR A 46 15.14 -15.39 -1.88
C THR A 46 15.49 -14.67 -0.56
N ALA A 47 15.26 -15.40 0.54
CA ALA A 47 15.21 -15.04 1.96
C ALA A 47 16.46 -14.39 2.59
N GLU A 48 17.56 -14.23 1.87
CA GLU A 48 18.82 -13.67 2.41
C GLU A 48 18.80 -12.12 2.44
N CYS A 49 17.98 -11.48 1.60
CA CYS A 49 17.74 -10.02 1.70
C CYS A 49 16.96 -9.64 2.97
N ASN A 50 16.16 -10.56 3.50
CA ASN A 50 15.55 -10.40 4.82
C ASN A 50 16.61 -10.33 5.92
N ASP A 51 17.83 -10.82 5.70
CA ASP A 51 18.83 -10.93 6.75
C ASP A 51 19.43 -9.58 7.13
N HIS A 52 19.64 -8.62 6.22
CA HIS A 52 20.14 -7.29 6.63
C HIS A 52 19.13 -6.51 7.48
N ARG A 53 17.85 -6.51 7.11
CA ARG A 53 16.79 -5.91 7.94
C ARG A 53 16.66 -6.65 9.27
N LYS A 54 16.63 -7.99 9.25
CA LYS A 54 16.53 -8.78 10.48
C LYS A 54 17.74 -8.54 11.36
N VAL A 55 18.95 -8.51 10.82
CA VAL A 55 20.20 -8.21 11.55
C VAL A 55 20.12 -6.82 12.15
N MET A 56 19.71 -5.81 11.38
CA MET A 56 19.48 -4.46 11.88
C MET A 56 18.42 -4.44 12.98
N GLN A 57 17.31 -5.16 12.87
CA GLN A 57 16.30 -5.21 13.94
C GLN A 57 16.77 -6.02 15.16
N LEU A 58 17.59 -7.05 14.95
CA LEU A 58 18.10 -7.95 15.97
C LEU A 58 19.16 -7.28 16.85
N GLN A 59 19.99 -6.39 16.30
CA GLN A 59 20.90 -5.58 17.13
C GLN A 59 20.11 -4.68 18.08
N TRP A 60 18.99 -4.09 17.68
CA TRP A 60 18.15 -3.23 18.53
C TRP A 60 17.19 -4.02 19.43
N SER A 61 17.17 -5.35 19.29
CA SER A 61 16.40 -6.20 20.18
C SER A 61 17.10 -6.36 21.52
N SER A 62 16.32 -6.48 22.60
CA SER A 62 16.89 -6.69 23.93
C SER A 62 17.78 -7.95 23.97
N PRO A 63 18.91 -7.91 24.70
CA PRO A 63 19.79 -9.07 24.85
C PRO A 63 19.06 -10.21 25.57
N LEU A 64 19.46 -11.47 25.34
CA LEU A 64 18.78 -12.64 25.94
C LEU A 64 18.72 -12.58 27.47
N PHE A 65 19.76 -12.03 28.11
CA PHE A 65 19.79 -11.82 29.56
C PHE A 65 18.62 -10.96 30.09
N ALA A 66 18.07 -10.08 29.26
CA ALA A 66 16.92 -9.26 29.63
C ALA A 66 15.65 -10.07 29.92
N ALA A 67 15.58 -11.33 29.48
CA ALA A 67 14.44 -12.20 29.72
C ALA A 67 14.52 -12.96 31.06
N VAL A 68 15.65 -12.93 31.77
CA VAL A 68 15.88 -13.80 32.95
C VAL A 68 15.10 -13.31 34.17
N ASN A 69 15.34 -12.07 34.60
CA ASN A 69 14.59 -11.42 35.69
C ASN A 69 14.75 -9.89 35.63
N LYS A 70 13.98 -9.16 36.44
CA LYS A 70 13.95 -7.68 36.42
C LYS A 70 15.31 -7.03 36.73
N SER A 71 16.07 -7.55 37.70
CA SER A 71 17.37 -6.98 38.07
C SER A 71 18.41 -7.17 36.96
N ILE A 72 18.53 -8.40 36.45
CA ILE A 72 19.40 -8.73 35.31
C ILE A 72 18.98 -7.93 34.08
N ARG A 73 17.68 -7.75 33.87
CA ARG A 73 17.16 -6.95 32.76
C ARG A 73 17.64 -5.52 32.80
N GLN A 74 17.55 -4.85 33.95
CA GLN A 74 17.98 -3.46 34.05
C GLN A 74 19.48 -3.33 33.81
N GLU A 75 20.31 -4.18 34.44
CA GLU A 75 21.76 -4.19 34.24
C GLU A 75 22.14 -4.47 32.77
N ALA A 76 21.57 -5.53 32.19
CA ALA A 76 21.89 -5.95 30.82
C ALA A 76 21.44 -4.94 29.77
N ILE A 77 20.23 -4.38 29.87
CA ILE A 77 19.73 -3.36 28.93
C ILE A 77 20.59 -2.10 29.01
N SER A 78 20.87 -1.62 30.22
CA SER A 78 21.64 -0.38 30.41
C SER A 78 23.05 -0.53 29.81
N LEU A 79 23.72 -1.65 30.11
CA LEU A 79 25.06 -1.93 29.59
C LEU A 79 25.07 -2.16 28.07
N TYR A 80 24.07 -2.87 27.54
CA TYR A 80 23.99 -3.20 26.11
C TYR A 80 23.96 -1.93 25.25
N TYR A 81 23.02 -1.03 25.50
CA TYR A 81 22.88 0.20 24.72
C TYR A 81 24.02 1.21 24.96
N ALA A 82 24.60 1.23 26.17
CA ALA A 82 25.69 2.13 26.51
C ALA A 82 27.06 1.73 25.93
N THR A 83 27.22 0.48 25.48
CA THR A 83 28.52 -0.05 25.02
C THR A 83 28.57 -0.41 23.54
N LYS A 84 27.41 -0.64 22.91
CA LYS A 84 27.29 -1.01 21.50
C LYS A 84 27.15 0.21 20.60
N ASP A 85 27.85 0.16 19.47
CA ASP A 85 27.57 1.01 18.32
C ASP A 85 26.59 0.26 17.42
N PHE A 86 25.50 0.91 17.02
CA PHE A 86 24.43 0.29 16.24
C PHE A 86 24.46 0.79 14.80
N ASN A 87 24.19 -0.08 13.84
CA ASN A 87 24.10 0.35 12.45
C ASN A 87 22.66 0.75 12.11
N TRP A 88 22.48 1.65 11.17
CA TRP A 88 21.15 2.06 10.74
C TRP A 88 21.13 2.25 9.22
N HIS A 89 20.40 1.37 8.53
CA HIS A 89 20.32 1.41 7.07
C HIS A 89 19.27 2.45 6.66
N TRP A 90 19.75 3.66 6.39
CA TRP A 90 18.96 4.81 5.97
C TRP A 90 19.78 5.65 4.98
N ASN A 91 20.00 5.12 3.78
CA ASN A 91 20.58 5.89 2.68
C ASN A 91 19.53 6.06 1.57
N PRO A 92 19.14 7.31 1.20
CA PRO A 92 18.21 7.54 0.11
C PRO A 92 18.63 6.95 -1.25
N MET A 93 19.93 6.72 -1.49
CA MET A 93 20.46 6.09 -2.71
C MET A 93 20.41 4.56 -2.68
N SER A 94 20.28 3.98 -1.49
CA SER A 94 20.47 2.56 -1.25
C SER A 94 19.52 2.14 -0.15
N VAL A 95 18.23 2.16 -0.48
CA VAL A 95 17.18 1.65 0.39
C VAL A 95 16.97 0.18 0.04
N LEU A 96 16.86 -0.66 1.06
CA LEU A 96 16.59 -2.10 0.90
C LEU A 96 15.26 -2.29 0.16
N CYS A 97 15.32 -2.67 -1.12
CA CYS A 97 14.15 -2.95 -1.95
C CYS A 97 13.74 -4.41 -1.77
N GLU A 98 12.87 -4.69 -0.80
CA GLU A 98 12.12 -5.97 -0.78
C GLU A 98 10.95 -5.91 -1.78
N PRO A 99 10.46 -7.06 -2.29
CA PRO A 99 9.30 -7.12 -3.17
C PRO A 99 8.06 -6.39 -2.60
N ASP A 100 7.96 -6.28 -1.27
CA ASP A 100 6.84 -5.68 -0.54
C ASP A 100 7.28 -4.79 0.64
N GLU A 101 7.84 -3.60 0.34
CA GLU A 101 7.87 -2.45 1.27
C GLU A 101 8.93 -2.43 2.39
N TYR A 102 9.99 -1.67 2.14
CA TYR A 102 10.67 -0.95 3.23
C TYR A 102 10.93 0.51 2.83
N PRO A 103 9.90 1.38 2.81
CA PRO A 103 10.10 2.78 2.45
C PRO A 103 11.05 3.46 3.42
N LEU A 104 11.79 4.45 2.93
CA LEU A 104 12.74 5.25 3.70
C LEU A 104 12.13 5.77 5.02
N THR A 105 10.85 6.17 4.96
CA THR A 105 10.04 6.59 6.10
C THR A 105 9.84 5.51 7.16
N ARG A 106 9.66 4.25 6.76
CA ARG A 106 9.43 3.12 7.69
C ARG A 106 10.69 2.76 8.46
N SER A 107 11.86 2.90 7.84
CA SER A 107 13.16 2.83 8.53
C SER A 107 13.16 3.85 9.67
N LEU A 108 12.97 5.14 9.37
CA LEU A 108 13.01 6.20 10.38
C LEU A 108 12.00 6.01 11.53
N ARG A 109 10.78 5.55 11.24
CA ARG A 109 9.79 5.25 12.30
C ARG A 109 10.24 4.13 13.25
N TYR A 110 10.99 3.14 12.76
CA TYR A 110 11.56 2.13 13.64
C TYR A 110 12.64 2.73 14.54
N LEU A 111 13.51 3.58 13.99
CA LEU A 111 14.53 4.26 14.79
C LEU A 111 13.90 5.07 15.91
N ASP A 112 12.83 5.81 15.61
CA ASP A 112 12.04 6.57 16.60
C ASP A 112 11.56 5.67 17.74
N TYR A 113 10.87 4.58 17.39
CA TYR A 113 10.37 3.60 18.34
C TYR A 113 11.49 2.98 19.20
N ALA A 114 12.63 2.68 18.58
CA ALA A 114 13.76 2.10 19.28
C ALA A 114 14.39 3.11 20.27
N LEU A 115 14.49 4.38 19.88
CA LEU A 115 15.00 5.45 20.73
C LEU A 115 14.03 5.77 21.88
N ASP A 116 12.72 5.77 21.63
CA ASP A 116 11.69 5.90 22.67
C ASP A 116 11.73 4.74 23.67
N PHE A 117 11.91 3.52 23.18
CA PHE A 117 12.11 2.36 24.05
C PHE A 117 13.34 2.56 24.95
N VAL A 118 14.49 2.94 24.39
CA VAL A 118 15.72 3.20 25.16
C VAL A 118 15.50 4.32 26.18
N ALA A 119 14.85 5.42 25.79
CA ALA A 119 14.49 6.52 26.69
C ALA A 119 13.63 6.03 27.86
N SER A 120 12.64 5.17 27.60
CA SER A 120 11.76 4.60 28.64
C SER A 120 12.49 3.73 29.66
N GLN A 121 13.68 3.23 29.33
CA GLN A 121 14.52 2.43 30.23
C GLN A 121 15.50 3.31 31.04
N ASN A 122 15.40 4.64 30.94
CA ASN A 122 16.34 5.60 31.53
C ASN A 122 17.80 5.34 31.15
N THR A 123 18.03 4.93 29.90
CA THR A 123 19.37 4.66 29.36
C THR A 123 19.61 5.46 28.07
N GLN A 124 20.82 5.40 27.55
CA GLN A 124 21.24 6.07 26.33
C GLN A 124 21.97 5.11 25.40
N VAL A 125 21.72 5.26 24.10
CA VAL A 125 22.47 4.62 23.04
C VAL A 125 23.79 5.35 22.85
N LYS A 126 24.91 4.59 22.88
CA LYS A 126 26.26 5.11 22.69
C LYS A 126 26.43 5.80 21.34
N SER A 127 26.11 5.11 20.25
CA SER A 127 26.14 5.71 18.92
C SER A 127 25.29 4.92 17.92
N ILE A 128 24.91 5.60 16.85
CA ILE A 128 24.44 4.96 15.62
C ILE A 128 25.34 5.34 14.44
N THR A 129 25.54 4.42 13.51
CA THR A 129 26.19 4.66 12.22
C THR A 129 25.17 4.50 11.10
N ILE A 130 24.93 5.58 10.36
CA ILE A 130 24.06 5.56 9.17
C ILE A 130 24.84 4.96 8.00
N GLU A 131 24.34 3.86 7.46
CA GLU A 131 24.98 3.08 6.40
C GLU A 131 24.05 2.90 5.19
N SER A 132 24.66 2.66 4.03
CA SER A 132 23.96 2.13 2.86
C SER A 132 23.64 0.65 3.06
N SER A 133 22.57 0.16 2.46
CA SER A 133 22.53 -1.27 2.16
C SER A 133 23.63 -1.60 1.12
N LYS A 134 24.11 -2.86 1.10
CA LYS A 134 25.12 -3.34 0.13
C LYS A 134 24.58 -4.54 -0.67
N THR A 135 23.28 -4.52 -0.97
CA THR A 135 22.57 -5.62 -1.62
C THR A 135 22.44 -5.39 -3.13
N SER A 136 22.28 -6.48 -3.90
CA SER A 136 22.09 -6.42 -5.35
C SER A 136 20.79 -5.75 -5.80
N TRP A 137 19.90 -5.41 -4.86
CA TRP A 137 18.57 -4.82 -5.08
C TRP A 137 18.48 -3.37 -4.62
N ASP A 138 19.60 -2.80 -4.22
CA ASP A 138 19.66 -1.42 -3.76
C ASP A 138 19.24 -0.50 -4.90
N ASN A 139 18.18 0.27 -4.66
CA ASN A 139 17.73 1.30 -5.56
C ASN A 139 17.60 2.62 -4.79
N PRO A 140 17.83 3.75 -5.47
CA PRO A 140 17.48 5.05 -4.91
C PRO A 140 15.98 5.13 -4.68
N THR A 141 15.59 5.81 -3.61
CA THR A 141 14.21 6.02 -3.20
C THR A 141 13.34 6.45 -4.38
N ASP A 142 12.24 5.74 -4.58
CA ASP A 142 11.43 5.82 -5.78
C ASP A 142 10.40 6.96 -5.76
N THR A 143 10.17 7.60 -4.61
CA THR A 143 9.11 8.61 -4.46
C THR A 143 9.57 9.88 -3.74
N MET A 144 9.05 11.02 -4.19
CA MET A 144 9.28 12.30 -3.53
C MET A 144 8.64 12.35 -2.13
N VAL A 145 7.52 11.64 -1.95
CA VAL A 145 6.81 11.51 -0.66
C VAL A 145 7.69 10.90 0.42
N ASP A 146 8.47 9.86 0.08
CA ASP A 146 9.38 9.23 1.05
C ASP A 146 10.53 10.15 1.46
N ILE A 147 11.04 10.95 0.53
CA ILE A 147 12.07 11.95 0.82
C ILE A 147 11.50 13.06 1.71
N THR A 148 10.34 13.63 1.38
CA THR A 148 9.75 14.72 2.17
C THR A 148 9.36 14.26 3.58
N ASN A 149 8.81 13.04 3.72
CA ASN A 149 8.52 12.46 5.03
C ASN A 149 9.78 12.20 5.85
N SER A 150 10.84 11.73 5.21
CA SER A 150 12.14 11.54 5.87
C SER A 150 12.73 12.86 6.34
N VAL A 151 12.66 13.91 5.52
CA VAL A 151 13.12 15.25 5.88
C VAL A 151 12.35 15.81 7.07
N ARG A 152 11.02 15.66 7.10
CA ARG A 152 10.20 16.05 8.26
C ARG A 152 10.65 15.36 9.53
N PHE A 153 10.86 14.05 9.44
CA PHE A 153 11.28 13.24 10.58
C PHE A 153 12.67 13.64 11.10
N LEU A 154 13.62 13.91 10.21
CA LEU A 154 15.02 14.18 10.59
C LEU A 154 15.28 15.61 11.02
N ALA A 155 14.45 16.56 10.59
CA ALA A 155 14.68 17.97 10.88
C ALA A 155 14.83 18.26 12.39
N PRO A 156 13.99 17.72 13.30
CA PRO A 156 14.19 17.86 14.75
C PRO A 156 15.52 17.27 15.22
N PHE A 157 15.89 16.08 14.74
CA PHE A 157 17.15 15.41 15.12
C PHE A 157 18.37 16.22 14.71
N SER A 158 18.35 16.76 13.48
CA SER A 158 19.43 17.57 12.93
C SER A 158 19.58 18.92 13.66
N ARG A 159 18.47 19.58 14.00
CA ARG A 159 18.50 20.82 14.80
C ARG A 159 19.02 20.57 16.21
N ASN A 160 18.47 19.56 16.89
CA ASN A 160 18.90 19.20 18.23
C ASN A 160 20.40 18.88 18.27
N LEU A 161 20.92 18.18 17.25
CA LEU A 161 22.34 17.88 17.15
C LEU A 161 23.18 19.15 17.02
N LYS A 162 22.73 20.15 16.26
CA LYS A 162 23.43 21.44 16.10
C LYS A 162 23.36 22.32 17.35
N GLU A 163 22.26 22.25 18.09
CA GLU A 163 22.01 23.11 19.26
C GLU A 163 22.56 22.53 20.57
N THR A 164 22.54 21.20 20.72
CA THR A 164 22.80 20.51 21.99
C THR A 164 23.90 19.45 21.90
N GLU A 165 24.53 19.30 20.73
CA GLU A 165 25.45 18.21 20.39
C GLU A 165 24.83 16.81 20.47
N ARG A 166 23.50 16.71 20.62
CA ARG A 166 22.75 15.45 20.71
C ARG A 166 21.52 15.49 19.82
N ALA A 167 21.37 14.49 18.94
CA ALA A 167 20.22 14.42 18.05
C ALA A 167 18.92 14.02 18.76
N HIS A 168 19.03 13.21 19.81
CA HIS A 168 17.90 12.70 20.60
C HIS A 168 18.34 12.54 22.07
N PRO A 169 17.46 12.73 23.08
CA PRO A 169 17.84 12.58 24.50
C PRO A 169 18.44 11.21 24.85
N ALA A 170 18.00 10.18 24.13
CA ALA A 170 18.46 8.80 24.29
C ALA A 170 19.60 8.40 23.33
N LEU A 171 20.18 9.32 22.56
CA LEU A 171 21.23 9.03 21.58
C LEU A 171 22.42 9.96 21.74
N HIS A 172 23.58 9.39 22.06
CA HIS A 172 24.78 10.18 22.35
C HIS A 172 25.50 10.65 21.08
N LYS A 173 25.68 9.79 20.07
CA LYS A 173 26.37 10.14 18.81
C LYS A 173 25.66 9.60 17.57
N ILE A 174 25.74 10.35 16.48
CA ILE A 174 25.35 9.92 15.13
C ILE A 174 26.57 10.01 14.22
N HIS A 175 26.87 8.93 13.53
CA HIS A 175 27.91 8.84 12.52
C HIS A 175 27.27 8.53 11.16
N PHE A 176 27.96 8.91 10.09
CA PHE A 176 27.59 8.57 8.72
C PHE A 176 28.80 7.87 8.09
N ALA A 177 28.58 6.70 7.51
CA ALA A 177 29.60 6.02 6.73
C ALA A 177 29.99 6.86 5.51
N ASP A 178 31.21 6.69 5.00
CA ASP A 178 31.73 7.49 3.88
C ASP A 178 30.86 7.33 2.61
N GLU A 179 30.34 6.13 2.37
CA GLU A 179 29.39 5.82 1.29
C GLU A 179 28.02 6.51 1.46
N SER A 180 27.69 7.01 2.65
CA SER A 180 26.42 7.63 3.01
C SER A 180 26.43 9.15 2.89
N SER A 181 27.30 9.72 2.04
CA SER A 181 27.45 11.17 1.89
C SER A 181 26.15 11.92 1.55
N LEU A 182 25.27 11.33 0.71
CA LEU A 182 23.95 11.92 0.42
C LEU A 182 23.04 11.91 1.65
N ALA A 183 23.06 10.83 2.44
CA ALA A 183 22.27 10.72 3.67
C ALA A 183 22.67 11.80 4.68
N TYR A 184 23.98 12.02 4.89
CA TYR A 184 24.48 13.10 5.73
C TYR A 184 24.01 14.47 5.24
N ARG A 185 24.12 14.73 3.94
CA ARG A 185 23.75 16.02 3.34
C ARG A 185 22.25 16.29 3.41
N LEU A 186 21.44 15.25 3.23
CA LEU A 186 19.99 15.33 3.41
C LEU A 186 19.64 15.59 4.88
N PHE A 187 20.31 14.91 5.81
CA PHE A 187 20.15 15.11 7.25
C PHE A 187 20.52 16.54 7.68
N ASP A 188 21.66 17.05 7.22
CA ASP A 188 22.10 18.42 7.49
C ASP A 188 21.14 19.46 6.92
N HIS A 189 20.69 19.24 5.68
CA HIS A 189 19.71 20.11 5.01
C HIS A 189 18.37 20.10 5.74
N ALA A 190 17.87 18.94 6.19
CA ALA A 190 16.61 18.84 6.93
C ALA A 190 16.57 19.77 8.15
N GLY A 191 17.68 19.86 8.90
CA GLY A 191 17.78 20.76 10.05
C GLY A 191 17.75 22.26 9.69
N SER A 192 18.10 22.61 8.45
CA SER A 192 18.11 24.00 7.96
C SER A 192 16.74 24.51 7.47
N ILE A 193 15.79 23.61 7.20
CA ILE A 193 14.47 23.98 6.68
C ILE A 193 13.64 24.62 7.80
N ALA A 194 12.94 25.72 7.52
CA ALA A 194 12.09 26.38 8.51
C ALA A 194 10.88 25.51 8.92
N PRO A 195 10.42 25.56 10.19
CA PRO A 195 9.25 24.80 10.63
C PRO A 195 7.97 25.08 9.82
N SER A 196 7.77 26.33 9.38
CA SER A 196 6.65 26.70 8.52
C SER A 196 6.66 25.93 7.19
N VAL A 197 7.83 25.74 6.59
CA VAL A 197 8.00 24.99 5.34
C VAL A 197 7.82 23.49 5.58
N LEU A 198 8.30 22.93 6.69
CA LEU A 198 8.10 21.50 7.01
C LEU A 198 6.62 21.13 7.13
N ASN A 199 5.80 22.04 7.65
CA ASN A 199 4.37 21.84 7.87
C ASN A 199 3.52 22.07 6.61
N ASP A 200 4.09 22.66 5.57
CA ASP A 200 3.44 22.87 4.27
C ASP A 200 3.93 21.82 3.27
N GLU A 201 3.04 20.91 2.85
CA GLU A 201 3.38 19.84 1.92
C GLU A 201 3.82 20.33 0.54
N THR A 202 3.19 21.41 0.06
CA THR A 202 3.50 21.94 -1.27
C THR A 202 4.83 22.67 -1.28
N GLU A 203 5.09 23.49 -0.25
CA GLU A 203 6.35 24.21 -0.13
C GLU A 203 7.52 23.27 0.20
N LEU A 204 7.29 22.23 1.00
CA LEU A 204 8.31 21.22 1.26
C LEU A 204 8.67 20.42 0.00
N ASP A 205 7.69 19.97 -0.78
CA ASP A 205 7.93 19.26 -2.05
C ASP A 205 8.75 20.14 -3.01
N LYS A 206 8.35 21.41 -3.21
CA LYS A 206 9.11 22.37 -4.03
C LYS A 206 10.54 22.56 -3.54
N THR A 207 10.72 22.76 -2.24
CA THR A 207 12.03 22.96 -1.60
C THR A 207 12.93 21.75 -1.86
N MET A 208 12.40 20.55 -1.64
CA MET A 208 13.17 19.32 -1.80
C MET A 208 13.49 19.02 -3.27
N ARG A 209 12.57 19.28 -4.21
CA ARG A 209 12.86 19.16 -5.66
C ARG A 209 13.94 20.13 -6.11
N ALA A 210 13.91 21.36 -5.60
CA ALA A 210 14.95 22.36 -5.87
C ALA A 210 16.31 21.91 -5.32
N TRP A 211 16.33 21.35 -4.10
CA TRP A 211 17.54 20.82 -3.48
C TRP A 211 18.12 19.63 -4.26
N LEU A 212 17.29 18.63 -4.59
CA LEU A 212 17.68 17.45 -5.37
C LEU A 212 18.21 17.80 -6.77
N SER A 213 17.73 18.91 -7.35
CA SER A 213 18.19 19.37 -8.66
C SER A 213 19.50 20.14 -8.61
N LYS A 214 19.83 20.77 -7.47
CA LYS A 214 21.06 21.53 -7.28
C LYS A 214 22.22 20.67 -6.76
N TYR A 215 21.93 19.65 -5.97
CA TYR A 215 22.96 18.83 -5.35
C TYR A 215 23.53 17.80 -6.33
N PRO A 216 24.83 17.88 -6.70
CA PRO A 216 25.41 17.00 -7.74
C PRO A 216 25.31 15.50 -7.40
N GLY A 217 25.45 15.17 -6.12
CA GLY A 217 25.35 13.79 -5.62
C GLY A 217 23.92 13.24 -5.51
N ALA A 218 22.90 14.01 -5.90
CA ALA A 218 21.49 13.59 -5.89
C ALA A 218 20.91 13.41 -7.31
N SER A 219 21.72 13.55 -8.35
CA SER A 219 21.26 13.50 -9.75
C SER A 219 20.56 12.18 -10.10
N GLU A 220 21.14 11.06 -9.68
CA GLU A 220 20.58 9.72 -9.88
C GLU A 220 19.24 9.57 -9.15
N LEU A 221 19.18 9.90 -7.85
CA LEU A 221 17.95 9.91 -7.06
C LEU A 221 16.85 10.76 -7.72
N ASN A 222 17.19 11.98 -8.12
CA ASN A 222 16.25 12.89 -8.79
C ASN A 222 15.72 12.29 -10.11
N SER A 223 16.60 11.66 -10.90
CA SER A 223 16.20 11.01 -12.15
C SER A 223 15.28 9.80 -11.93
N THR A 224 15.54 9.00 -10.89
CA THR A 224 14.72 7.84 -10.54
C THR A 224 13.34 8.27 -10.05
N ILE A 225 13.27 9.26 -9.15
CA ILE A 225 11.99 9.81 -8.68
C ILE A 225 11.16 10.30 -9.87
N LYS A 226 11.74 11.10 -10.77
CA LYS A 226 11.03 11.60 -11.96
C LYS A 226 10.48 10.48 -12.84
N ARG A 227 11.32 9.49 -13.17
CA ARG A 227 10.93 8.34 -14.01
C ARG A 227 9.79 7.54 -13.38
N ARG A 228 9.83 7.32 -12.08
CA ARG A 228 8.80 6.58 -11.34
C ARG A 228 7.49 7.36 -11.21
N GLU A 229 7.57 8.66 -10.95
CA GLU A 229 6.39 9.54 -10.94
C GLU A 229 5.71 9.58 -12.31
N GLU A 230 6.48 9.64 -13.39
CA GLU A 230 5.97 9.55 -14.76
C GLU A 230 5.31 8.20 -15.05
N ALA A 231 5.97 7.09 -14.70
CA ALA A 231 5.42 5.75 -14.86
C ALA A 231 4.10 5.58 -14.08
N LYS A 232 4.03 6.09 -12.83
CA LYS A 232 2.81 6.05 -12.01
C LYS A 232 1.69 6.90 -12.60
N LYS A 233 2.01 8.08 -13.15
CA LYS A 233 1.01 8.91 -13.87
C LYS A 233 0.45 8.17 -15.08
N GLU A 234 1.31 7.50 -15.83
CA GLU A 234 0.89 6.73 -17.00
C GLU A 234 0.05 5.52 -16.61
N GLU A 235 0.44 4.80 -15.56
CA GLU A 235 -0.36 3.71 -15.01
C GLU A 235 -1.77 4.17 -14.60
N ILE A 236 -1.87 5.31 -13.90
CA ILE A 236 -3.17 5.90 -13.50
C ILE A 236 -4.01 6.25 -14.74
N ARG A 237 -3.40 6.83 -15.78
CA ARG A 237 -4.09 7.15 -17.04
C ARG A 237 -4.62 5.89 -17.73
N LEU A 238 -3.79 4.85 -17.83
CA LEU A 238 -4.18 3.58 -18.43
C LEU A 238 -5.31 2.91 -17.65
N ARG A 239 -5.24 2.92 -16.31
CA ARG A 239 -6.33 2.41 -15.46
C ARG A 239 -7.64 3.18 -15.68
N ALA A 240 -7.58 4.51 -15.77
CA ALA A 240 -8.75 5.33 -16.06
C ALA A 240 -9.35 5.01 -17.44
N ALA A 241 -8.51 4.87 -18.47
CA ALA A 241 -8.95 4.52 -19.83
C ALA A 241 -9.59 3.12 -19.89
N ILE A 242 -9.08 2.16 -19.12
CA ILE A 242 -9.69 0.82 -19.01
C ILE A 242 -11.09 0.93 -18.39
N ILE A 243 -11.24 1.68 -17.31
CA ILE A 243 -12.54 1.89 -16.64
C ILE A 243 -13.54 2.54 -17.61
N GLU A 244 -13.15 3.60 -18.30
CA GLU A 244 -14.02 4.27 -19.29
C GLU A 244 -14.43 3.33 -20.43
N TRP A 245 -13.49 2.53 -20.94
CA TRP A 245 -13.77 1.55 -21.97
C TRP A 245 -14.75 0.46 -21.50
N GLU A 246 -14.59 -0.03 -20.27
CA GLU A 246 -15.50 -1.00 -19.67
C GLU A 246 -16.91 -0.44 -19.50
N GLU A 247 -17.04 0.81 -19.05
CA GLU A 247 -18.33 1.49 -18.92
C GLU A 247 -19.01 1.70 -20.27
N ALA A 248 -18.26 2.16 -21.29
CA ALA A 248 -18.78 2.32 -22.64
C ALA A 248 -19.30 0.99 -23.22
N LYS A 249 -18.55 -0.10 -23.03
CA LYS A 249 -18.94 -1.45 -23.46
C LYS A 249 -20.21 -1.94 -22.75
N ARG A 250 -20.33 -1.69 -21.43
CA ARG A 250 -21.56 -2.01 -20.67
C ARG A 250 -22.76 -1.23 -21.20
N LEU A 251 -22.63 0.08 -21.41
CA LEU A 251 -23.71 0.93 -21.93
C LEU A 251 -24.14 0.52 -23.34
N GLN A 252 -23.20 0.16 -24.22
CA GLN A 252 -23.52 -0.35 -25.56
C GLN A 252 -24.32 -1.65 -25.48
N THR A 253 -23.94 -2.55 -24.57
CA THR A 253 -24.65 -3.81 -24.34
C THR A 253 -26.10 -3.56 -23.89
N ILE A 254 -26.30 -2.65 -22.93
CA ILE A 254 -27.63 -2.25 -22.46
C ILE A 254 -28.46 -1.65 -23.60
N ARG A 255 -27.88 -0.73 -24.40
CA ARG A 255 -28.56 -0.13 -25.55
C ARG A 255 -29.01 -1.17 -26.57
N MET A 256 -28.15 -2.13 -26.90
CA MET A 256 -28.51 -3.21 -27.83
C MET A 256 -29.64 -4.10 -27.27
N GLN A 257 -29.61 -4.43 -25.98
CA GLN A 257 -30.68 -5.21 -25.34
C GLN A 257 -32.01 -4.46 -25.37
N GLU A 258 -31.99 -3.16 -25.08
CA GLU A 258 -33.20 -2.32 -25.10
C GLU A 258 -33.75 -2.17 -26.52
N GLN A 259 -32.90 -1.98 -27.53
CA GLN A 259 -33.32 -1.97 -28.94
C GLN A 259 -34.02 -3.28 -29.33
N ARG A 260 -33.44 -4.43 -29.00
CA ARG A 260 -34.06 -5.75 -29.26
C ARG A 260 -35.40 -5.91 -28.55
N ARG A 261 -35.51 -5.41 -27.32
CA ARG A 261 -36.76 -5.41 -26.56
C ARG A 261 -37.83 -4.57 -27.24
N GLN A 262 -37.49 -3.35 -27.68
CA GLN A 262 -38.41 -2.46 -28.40
C GLN A 262 -38.86 -3.06 -29.74
N GLU A 263 -37.95 -3.66 -30.50
CA GLU A 263 -38.29 -4.36 -31.74
C GLU A 263 -39.25 -5.54 -31.50
N THR A 264 -39.01 -6.31 -30.44
CA THR A 264 -39.90 -7.42 -30.04
C THR A 264 -41.30 -6.91 -29.72
N ILE A 265 -41.41 -5.84 -28.92
CA ILE A 265 -42.68 -5.20 -28.59
C ILE A 265 -43.38 -4.71 -29.87
N ARG A 266 -42.65 -4.04 -30.77
CA ARG A 266 -43.19 -3.55 -32.04
C ARG A 266 -43.74 -4.67 -32.91
N MET A 267 -43.00 -5.77 -33.08
CA MET A 267 -43.45 -6.92 -33.87
C MET A 267 -44.67 -7.60 -33.26
N GLN A 268 -44.73 -7.73 -31.92
CA GLN A 268 -45.91 -8.26 -31.24
C GLN A 268 -47.13 -7.35 -31.45
N GLY A 269 -46.94 -6.04 -31.39
CA GLY A 269 -47.98 -5.05 -31.69
C GLY A 269 -48.54 -5.20 -33.12
N GLN A 270 -47.65 -5.31 -34.12
CA GLN A 270 -48.03 -5.52 -35.52
C GLN A 270 -48.84 -6.82 -35.71
N LYS A 271 -48.37 -7.95 -35.14
CA LYS A 271 -49.09 -9.23 -35.20
C LYS A 271 -50.48 -9.16 -34.57
N ARG A 272 -50.63 -8.44 -33.45
CA ARG A 272 -51.94 -8.23 -32.82
C ARG A 272 -52.88 -7.42 -33.72
N GLN A 273 -52.41 -6.33 -34.31
CA GLN A 273 -53.20 -5.51 -35.24
C GLN A 273 -53.65 -6.32 -36.47
N GLU A 274 -52.75 -7.13 -37.03
CA GLU A 274 -53.08 -7.99 -38.16
C GLU A 274 -54.13 -9.05 -37.82
N THR A 275 -54.03 -9.63 -36.62
CA THR A 275 -55.02 -10.59 -36.11
C THR A 275 -56.39 -9.94 -35.94
N ILE A 276 -56.45 -8.71 -35.39
CA ILE A 276 -57.69 -7.93 -35.28
C ILE A 276 -58.29 -7.67 -36.67
N ARG A 277 -57.46 -7.21 -37.63
CA ARG A 277 -57.89 -6.94 -39.00
C ARG A 277 -58.49 -8.19 -39.67
N MET A 278 -57.84 -9.35 -39.52
CA MET A 278 -58.34 -10.63 -40.04
C MET A 278 -59.69 -11.01 -39.39
N HIS A 279 -59.82 -10.83 -38.07
CA HIS A 279 -61.06 -11.08 -37.37
C HIS A 279 -62.20 -10.17 -37.86
N GLU A 280 -61.94 -8.89 -38.06
CA GLU A 280 -62.93 -7.93 -38.59
C GLU A 280 -63.37 -8.29 -40.01
N GLN A 281 -62.44 -8.69 -40.88
CA GLN A 281 -62.75 -9.16 -42.23
C GLN A 281 -63.63 -10.41 -42.20
N GLU A 282 -63.33 -11.36 -41.31
CA GLU A 282 -64.13 -12.57 -41.12
C GLU A 282 -65.54 -12.25 -40.63
N GLN A 283 -65.68 -11.36 -39.63
CA GLN A 283 -66.99 -10.90 -39.16
C GLN A 283 -67.79 -10.21 -40.27
N HIS A 284 -67.12 -9.42 -41.11
CA HIS A 284 -67.75 -8.79 -42.27
C HIS A 284 -68.25 -9.84 -43.28
N ARG A 285 -67.44 -10.86 -43.58
CA ARG A 285 -67.81 -11.99 -44.45
C ARG A 285 -69.05 -12.72 -43.92
N ILE A 286 -69.04 -13.10 -42.64
CA ILE A 286 -70.17 -13.77 -41.98
C ILE A 286 -71.43 -12.90 -42.04
N LYS A 287 -71.31 -11.59 -41.81
CA LYS A 287 -72.43 -10.64 -41.89
C LYS A 287 -73.03 -10.59 -43.29
N MET A 288 -72.20 -10.59 -44.33
CA MET A 288 -72.64 -10.61 -45.74
C MET A 288 -73.33 -11.92 -46.10
N GLU A 289 -72.79 -13.05 -45.66
CA GLU A 289 -73.38 -14.37 -45.88
C GLU A 289 -74.75 -14.50 -45.20
N ARG A 290 -74.88 -14.00 -43.96
CA ARG A 290 -76.18 -13.92 -43.25
C ARG A 290 -77.20 -13.08 -44.01
N ARG A 291 -76.77 -11.92 -44.55
CA ARG A 291 -77.64 -11.06 -45.38
C ARG A 291 -78.09 -11.78 -46.66
N TRP A 292 -77.18 -12.48 -47.32
CA TRP A 292 -77.48 -13.25 -48.52
C TRP A 292 -78.49 -14.37 -48.24
N ARG A 293 -78.25 -15.19 -47.20
CA ARG A 293 -79.21 -16.23 -46.77
C ARG A 293 -80.57 -15.67 -46.35
N ALA A 294 -80.61 -14.50 -45.71
CA ALA A 294 -81.87 -13.82 -45.39
C ALA A 294 -82.62 -13.37 -46.65
N LYS A 295 -81.90 -12.89 -47.67
CA LYS A 295 -82.46 -12.53 -48.98
C LYS A 295 -83.00 -13.77 -49.70
N GLU A 296 -82.26 -14.87 -49.73
CA GLU A 296 -82.72 -16.16 -50.26
C GLU A 296 -84.00 -16.65 -49.56
N ARG A 297 -84.05 -16.58 -48.22
CA ARG A 297 -85.26 -16.96 -47.46
C ARG A 297 -86.45 -16.08 -47.79
N ARG A 298 -86.26 -14.78 -48.01
CA ARG A 298 -87.32 -13.87 -48.48
C ARG A 298 -87.82 -14.25 -49.87
N ILE A 299 -86.91 -14.57 -50.80
CA ILE A 299 -87.26 -15.03 -52.15
C ILE A 299 -88.03 -16.36 -52.10
N LYS A 300 -87.57 -17.34 -51.30
CA LYS A 300 -88.29 -18.61 -51.12
C LYS A 300 -89.67 -18.42 -50.47
N LYS A 301 -89.83 -17.48 -49.53
CA LYS A 301 -91.14 -17.11 -48.97
C LYS A 301 -92.05 -16.45 -50.00
N SER A 302 -91.54 -15.61 -50.91
CA SER A 302 -92.36 -15.02 -51.98
C SER A 302 -92.77 -16.02 -53.07
N VAL A 303 -92.04 -17.14 -53.22
CA VAL A 303 -92.39 -18.23 -54.15
C VAL A 303 -93.41 -19.22 -53.54
N LEU A 304 -93.54 -19.24 -52.20
CA LEU A 304 -94.43 -20.14 -51.44
C LEU A 304 -95.73 -19.49 -50.95
N VAL A 305 -96.16 -18.36 -51.52
CA VAL A 305 -97.52 -17.82 -51.30
C VAL A 305 -98.38 -18.13 -52.53
N PRO A 306 -99.23 -19.18 -52.49
CA PRO A 306 -100.39 -19.23 -53.36
C PRO A 306 -101.41 -18.19 -52.86
N ASN A 307 -102.01 -17.47 -53.80
CA ASN A 307 -103.21 -16.67 -53.59
C ASN A 307 -104.23 -17.42 -52.72
N ARG A 308 -104.49 -16.95 -51.50
CA ARG A 308 -105.72 -17.30 -50.78
C ARG A 308 -106.87 -16.49 -51.38
N PRO A 309 -107.94 -17.12 -51.90
CA PRO A 309 -109.11 -16.38 -52.34
C PRO A 309 -109.82 -15.73 -51.16
N ARG A 310 -110.23 -14.48 -51.38
CA ARG A 310 -110.97 -13.64 -50.44
C ARG A 310 -112.44 -14.07 -50.47
N VAL A 311 -112.89 -14.82 -49.48
CA VAL A 311 -114.32 -15.12 -49.31
C VAL A 311 -114.99 -13.92 -48.63
N LYS A 312 -115.87 -13.24 -49.36
CA LYS A 312 -116.82 -12.25 -48.82
C LYS A 312 -117.89 -13.01 -48.03
N ARG A 313 -118.13 -12.62 -46.78
CA ARG A 313 -119.35 -12.98 -46.05
C ARG A 313 -120.43 -11.97 -46.41
N SER A 314 -121.54 -12.48 -46.92
CA SER A 314 -122.85 -11.84 -46.95
C SER A 314 -123.47 -11.85 -45.56
#